data_AF-A0A356NNV7-F1
#
_entry.id   AF-A0A356NNV7-F1
#
_cell.length_a   1.000
_cell.length_b   1.000
_cell.length_c   1.000
_cell.angle_alpha   90.00
_cell.angle_beta   90.00
_cell.angle_gamma   90.00
#
_symmetry.space_group_name_H-M   'P 1'
#
loop_
_entity.id
_entity.type
_entity.pdbx_description
1 polymer ?
#
loop_
_entity_poly.entity_id
_entity_poly.type
_entity_poly.pdbx_seq_one_letter_code
_entity_poly.pdbx_strand_id
1 'polypeptide(L)'
;YLPQYQSESKTYSPVLIRDLKYDLIPGKFGILEPNPRCSIVNTSHMDLTLIPGLAFDSRGWRLGRGKGFYDRLLAKLDGVRFGVAFNHQWLESVPHETLDQKMDWIITPSIVAKAFD
;
A
#
# COMPACT_ATOMS: atom_id res chain seq x y z
N TYR A 1 -4.70 7.67 7.41
CA TYR A 1 -5.38 6.36 7.38
C TYR A 1 -4.34 5.26 7.40
N LEU A 2 -4.66 4.08 7.94
CA LEU A 2 -3.81 2.89 7.84
C LEU A 2 -4.62 1.69 7.35
N PRO A 3 -4.00 0.71 6.68
CA PRO A 3 -4.68 -0.51 6.28
C PRO A 3 -4.93 -1.42 7.49
N GLN A 4 -6.18 -1.83 7.70
CA GLN A 4 -6.57 -2.82 8.70
C GLN A 4 -6.98 -4.12 8.01
N TYR A 5 -6.39 -5.24 8.44
CA TYR A 5 -6.73 -6.56 7.91
C TYR A 5 -8.11 -7.00 8.40
N GLN A 6 -9.00 -7.31 7.47
CA GLN A 6 -10.35 -7.82 7.72
C GLN A 6 -10.34 -9.34 7.60
N SER A 7 -10.48 -10.06 8.70
CA SER A 7 -10.32 -11.52 8.74
C SER A 7 -11.41 -12.27 7.98
N GLU A 8 -12.64 -11.77 8.01
CA GLU A 8 -13.81 -12.39 7.35
C GLU A 8 -13.66 -12.35 5.83
N SER A 9 -13.31 -11.20 5.27
CA SER A 9 -13.17 -11.00 3.82
C SER A 9 -11.77 -11.30 3.28
N LYS A 10 -10.76 -11.45 4.15
CA LYS A 10 -9.33 -11.59 3.78
C LYS A 10 -8.88 -10.44 2.87
N THR A 11 -9.23 -9.22 3.25
CA THR A 11 -8.86 -7.98 2.55
C THR A 11 -8.31 -6.93 3.51
N TYR A 12 -7.68 -5.89 2.98
CA TYR A 12 -7.45 -4.66 3.73
C TYR A 12 -8.59 -3.66 3.50
N SER A 13 -8.93 -2.93 4.55
CA SER A 13 -9.75 -1.73 4.49
C SER A 13 -8.99 -0.56 5.12
N PRO A 14 -9.05 0.65 4.55
CA PRO A 14 -8.46 1.81 5.19
C PRO A 14 -9.29 2.19 6.41
N VAL A 15 -8.63 2.46 7.53
CA VAL A 15 -9.28 2.95 8.75
C VAL A 15 -8.68 4.27 9.18
N LEU A 16 -9.50 5.07 9.85
CA LEU A 16 -9.06 6.32 10.47
C LEU A 16 -8.28 6.01 11.75
N ILE A 17 -7.09 6.61 11.85
CA ILE A 17 -6.26 6.61 13.04
C ILE A 17 -6.26 8.04 13.57
N ARG A 18 -6.69 8.22 14.81
CA ARG A 18 -6.72 9.53 15.49
C ARG A 18 -5.56 9.65 16.46
N ASP A 19 -5.19 8.56 17.13
CA ASP A 19 -4.10 8.53 18.09
C ASP A 19 -3.29 7.23 17.97
N LEU A 20 -2.00 7.34 17.64
CA LEU A 20 -1.10 6.20 17.44
C LEU A 20 -0.93 5.34 18.69
N LYS A 21 -1.09 5.91 19.89
CA LYS A 21 -0.94 5.18 21.16
C LYS A 21 -2.14 4.30 21.46
N TYR A 22 -3.34 4.74 21.10
CA TYR A 22 -4.60 4.06 21.50
C TYR A 22 -5.27 3.32 20.35
N ASP A 23 -5.03 3.73 19.11
CA ASP A 23 -5.67 3.15 17.93
C ASP A 23 -4.82 2.05 17.28
N LEU A 24 -3.61 1.79 17.79
CA LEU A 24 -2.76 0.70 17.34
C LEU A 24 -2.61 -0.36 18.43
N ILE A 25 -2.66 -1.62 18.03
CA ILE A 25 -2.44 -2.78 18.92
C ILE A 25 -1.45 -3.74 18.27
N PRO A 26 -0.68 -4.52 19.05
CA PRO A 26 0.16 -5.57 18.47
C PRO A 26 -0.69 -6.61 17.73
N GLY A 27 -0.39 -6.82 16.45
CA GLY A 27 -0.98 -7.85 15.61
C GLY A 27 -0.31 -9.21 15.78
N LYS A 28 -0.65 -10.15 14.88
CA LYS A 28 -0.20 -11.56 14.95
C LYS A 28 1.31 -11.73 15.04
N PHE A 29 2.06 -10.84 14.39
CA PHE A 29 3.53 -10.88 14.33
C PHE A 29 4.20 -9.85 15.25
N GLY A 30 3.44 -9.28 16.21
CA GLY A 30 3.94 -8.21 17.08
C GLY A 30 4.09 -6.85 16.39
N ILE A 31 3.71 -6.75 15.12
CA ILE A 31 3.67 -5.48 14.36
C ILE A 31 2.43 -4.72 14.79
N LEU A 32 2.55 -3.41 14.99
CA LEU A 32 1.40 -2.56 15.29
C LEU A 32 0.42 -2.52 14.11
N GLU A 33 -0.82 -2.88 14.39
CA GLU A 33 -1.93 -2.88 13.44
C GLU A 33 -3.08 -2.02 13.99
N PRO A 34 -3.91 -1.42 13.12
CA PRO A 34 -5.06 -0.66 13.58
C PRO A 34 -6.03 -1.51 14.42
N ASN A 35 -6.42 -0.99 15.58
CA ASN A 35 -7.38 -1.62 16.47
C ASN A 35 -8.71 -1.86 15.74
N PRO A 36 -9.34 -3.05 15.81
CA PRO A 36 -10.62 -3.36 15.16
C PRO A 36 -11.76 -2.36 15.44
N ARG A 37 -11.69 -1.58 16.53
CA ARG A 37 -12.66 -0.52 16.83
C ARG A 37 -12.54 0.74 15.94
N CYS A 38 -11.46 0.87 15.16
CA CYS A 38 -11.24 2.02 14.31
C CYS A 38 -12.25 2.05 13.16
N SER A 39 -12.78 3.23 12.85
CA SER A 39 -13.78 3.39 11.80
C SER A 39 -13.17 3.15 10.41
N ILE A 40 -13.79 2.25 9.64
CA ILE A 40 -13.50 2.05 8.22
C ILE A 40 -13.87 3.33 7.45
N VAL A 41 -13.01 3.68 6.50
CA VAL A 41 -13.16 4.85 5.63
C VAL A 41 -13.43 4.37 4.21
N ASN A 42 -14.25 5.11 3.47
CA ASN A 42 -14.47 4.80 2.06
C ASN A 42 -13.18 5.05 1.27
N THR A 43 -12.83 4.15 0.35
CA THR A 43 -11.67 4.30 -0.51
C THR A 43 -11.75 5.52 -1.42
N SER A 44 -12.96 6.00 -1.75
CA SER A 44 -13.17 7.23 -2.52
C SER A 44 -12.67 8.50 -1.81
N HIS A 45 -12.42 8.44 -0.49
CA HIS A 45 -11.88 9.57 0.28
C HIS A 45 -10.34 9.55 0.35
N MET A 46 -9.69 8.67 -0.40
CA MET A 46 -8.23 8.57 -0.43
C MET A 46 -7.67 9.31 -1.63
N ASP A 47 -7.31 10.58 -1.45
CA ASP A 47 -6.72 11.41 -2.51
C ASP A 47 -5.30 10.97 -2.89
N LEU A 48 -4.55 10.44 -1.92
CA LEU A 48 -3.18 9.98 -2.07
C LEU A 48 -2.91 8.79 -1.15
N THR A 49 -2.17 7.81 -1.66
CA THR A 49 -1.73 6.64 -0.89
C THR A 49 -0.22 6.47 -1.01
N LEU A 50 0.43 6.15 0.12
CA LEU A 50 1.83 5.70 0.15
C LEU A 50 1.85 4.18 0.23
N ILE A 51 2.42 3.52 -0.78
CA ILE A 51 2.41 2.08 -0.94
C ILE A 51 3.82 1.54 -0.73
N PRO A 52 4.03 0.64 0.25
CA PRO A 52 5.29 -0.06 0.41
C PRO A 52 5.39 -1.27 -0.55
N GLY A 53 6.62 -1.67 -0.85
CA GLY A 53 6.94 -2.82 -1.68
C GLY A 53 8.30 -3.41 -1.33
N LEU A 54 8.59 -4.60 -1.86
CA LEU A 54 9.92 -5.21 -1.83
C LEU A 54 10.79 -4.67 -2.97
N ALA A 55 10.19 -4.40 -4.13
CA ALA A 55 10.84 -3.79 -5.28
C ALA A 55 9.85 -2.96 -6.10
N PHE A 56 10.37 -2.02 -6.88
CA PHE A 56 9.65 -1.18 -7.83
C PHE A 56 10.45 -0.99 -9.12
N ASP A 57 9.77 -0.78 -10.25
CA ASP A 57 10.41 -0.39 -11.51
C ASP A 57 9.91 0.97 -12.03
N SER A 58 10.56 1.45 -13.08
CA SER A 58 10.26 2.75 -13.71
C SER A 58 8.88 2.84 -14.35
N ARG A 59 8.23 1.71 -14.64
CA ARG A 59 6.88 1.61 -15.20
C ARG A 59 5.80 1.54 -14.11
N GLY A 60 6.19 1.70 -12.85
CA GLY A 60 5.30 1.69 -11.69
C GLY A 60 4.93 0.29 -11.20
N TRP A 61 5.55 -0.78 -11.71
CA TRP A 61 5.33 -2.12 -11.19
C TRP A 61 5.93 -2.27 -9.81
N ARG A 62 5.28 -3.08 -8.97
CA ARG A 62 5.61 -3.25 -7.56
C ARG A 62 5.59 -4.72 -7.20
N LEU A 63 6.66 -5.19 -6.56
CA LEU A 63 6.70 -6.50 -5.94
C LEU A 63 6.20 -6.40 -4.50
N GLY A 64 5.02 -6.97 -4.22
CA GLY A 64 4.50 -7.08 -2.85
C GLY A 64 5.11 -8.26 -2.07
N ARG A 65 4.56 -8.54 -0.88
CA ARG A 65 4.87 -9.75 -0.09
C ARG A 65 4.06 -10.99 -0.52
N GLY A 66 3.34 -10.90 -1.64
CA GLY A 66 2.43 -11.94 -2.15
C GLY A 66 0.99 -11.85 -1.63
N LYS A 67 0.16 -12.83 -2.03
CA LYS A 67 -1.28 -12.99 -1.69
C LYS A 67 -2.23 -11.89 -2.22
N GLY A 68 -1.72 -10.89 -2.94
CA GLY A 68 -2.53 -9.88 -3.64
C GLY A 68 -3.38 -8.99 -2.73
N PHE A 69 -3.05 -8.85 -1.44
CA PHE A 69 -3.89 -8.07 -0.51
C PHE A 69 -3.90 -6.59 -0.86
N TYR A 70 -2.74 -6.03 -1.21
CA TYR A 70 -2.65 -4.65 -1.65
C TYR A 70 -3.28 -4.48 -3.02
N ASP A 71 -3.09 -5.40 -3.96
CA ASP A 71 -3.63 -5.28 -5.32
C ASP A 71 -5.17 -5.23 -5.30
N ARG A 72 -5.82 -6.02 -4.43
CA ARG A 72 -7.27 -5.92 -4.17
C ARG A 72 -7.73 -4.61 -3.53
N LEU A 73 -6.88 -3.98 -2.71
CA LEU A 73 -7.17 -2.67 -2.11
C LEU A 73 -6.98 -1.56 -3.16
N LEU A 74 -5.84 -1.57 -3.85
CA LEU A 74 -5.44 -0.59 -4.86
C LEU A 74 -6.43 -0.54 -6.02
N ALA A 75 -6.99 -1.68 -6.43
CA ALA A 75 -8.04 -1.73 -7.44
C ALA A 75 -9.32 -0.95 -7.07
N LYS A 76 -9.49 -0.56 -5.80
CA LYS A 76 -10.62 0.23 -5.27
C LYS A 76 -10.25 1.68 -4.95
N LEU A 77 -8.98 2.06 -5.12
CA LEU A 77 -8.51 3.42 -4.83
C LEU A 77 -8.52 4.26 -6.10
N ASP A 78 -9.16 5.42 -5.99
CA ASP A 78 -9.25 6.41 -7.07
C ASP A 78 -8.13 7.47 -7.01
N GLY A 79 -7.53 7.69 -5.84
CA GLY A 79 -6.45 8.66 -5.67
C GLY A 79 -5.08 8.18 -6.13
N VAL A 80 -4.13 9.12 -6.07
CA VAL A 80 -2.78 8.94 -6.61
C VAL A 80 -1.96 7.95 -5.75
N ARG A 81 -1.30 7.01 -6.42
CA ARG A 81 -0.55 5.92 -5.80
C ARG A 81 0.95 6.20 -5.87
N PHE A 82 1.55 6.44 -4.72
CA PHE A 82 2.99 6.63 -4.58
C PHE A 82 3.65 5.39 -4.00
N GLY A 83 4.43 4.69 -4.81
CA GLY A 83 5.39 3.70 -4.32
C GLY A 83 6.51 4.41 -3.55
N VAL A 84 6.74 4.03 -2.30
CA VAL A 84 7.83 4.58 -1.48
C VAL A 84 8.83 3.48 -1.22
N ALA A 85 10.09 3.72 -1.59
CA ALA A 85 11.12 2.70 -1.58
C ALA A 85 12.49 3.26 -1.22
N PHE A 86 13.40 2.39 -0.79
CA PHE A 86 14.83 2.72 -0.76
C PHE A 86 15.44 2.58 -2.16
N ASN A 87 16.62 3.18 -2.37
CA ASN A 87 17.33 3.10 -3.67
C ASN A 87 17.57 1.66 -4.14
N HIS A 88 17.88 0.73 -3.23
CA HIS A 88 18.13 -0.68 -3.57
C HIS A 88 16.86 -1.46 -3.94
N GLN A 89 15.68 -0.88 -3.70
CA GLN A 89 14.40 -1.46 -4.10
C GLN A 89 13.96 -0.98 -5.48
N TRP A 90 14.70 -0.05 -6.10
CA TRP A 90 14.51 0.34 -7.48
C TRP A 90 15.25 -0.65 -8.39
N LEU A 91 14.51 -1.38 -9.23
CA LEU A 91 15.04 -2.38 -10.15
C LEU A 91 14.77 -1.96 -11.60
N GLU A 92 15.50 -2.58 -12.53
CA GLU A 92 15.26 -2.41 -13.97
C GLU A 92 13.88 -2.92 -14.37
N SER A 93 13.49 -4.08 -13.85
CA SER A 93 12.16 -4.65 -14.07
C SER A 93 11.68 -5.43 -12.86
N VAL A 94 10.36 -5.41 -12.66
CA VAL A 94 9.68 -6.17 -11.62
C VAL A 94 8.74 -7.20 -12.26
N PRO A 95 8.79 -8.48 -11.84
CA PRO A 95 7.80 -9.48 -12.25
C PRO A 95 6.40 -9.03 -11.84
N HIS A 96 5.45 -9.15 -12.76
CA HIS A 96 4.06 -8.73 -12.55
C HIS A 96 3.10 -9.65 -13.30
N GLU A 97 1.86 -9.70 -12.82
CA GLU A 97 0.74 -10.40 -13.44
C GLU A 97 -0.36 -9.41 -13.88
N THR A 98 -1.31 -9.88 -14.70
CA THR A 98 -2.38 -9.06 -15.27
C THR A 98 -3.26 -8.35 -14.22
N LEU A 99 -3.36 -8.90 -13.01
CA LEU A 99 -4.18 -8.34 -11.94
C LEU A 99 -3.42 -7.35 -11.04
N ASP A 100 -2.10 -7.26 -11.20
CA ASP A 100 -1.28 -6.38 -10.38
C ASP A 100 -1.56 -4.91 -10.71
N GLN A 101 -1.55 -4.08 -9.66
CA GLN A 101 -1.88 -2.67 -9.77
C GLN A 101 -0.59 -1.83 -9.83
N LYS A 102 -0.44 -1.05 -10.91
CA LYS A 102 0.66 -0.07 -11.06
C LYS A 102 0.53 1.09 -10.07
N MET A 103 1.69 1.65 -9.72
CA MET A 103 1.84 2.93 -9.05
C MET A 103 1.89 4.06 -10.09
N ASP A 104 1.42 5.24 -9.71
CA ASP A 104 1.51 6.45 -10.54
C ASP A 104 2.88 7.12 -10.42
N TRP A 105 3.48 7.02 -9.23
CA TRP A 105 4.77 7.60 -8.91
C TRP A 105 5.59 6.65 -8.04
N ILE A 106 6.91 6.67 -8.22
CA ILE A 106 7.87 5.98 -7.37
C ILE A 106 8.84 7.01 -6.77
N ILE A 107 8.98 6.98 -5.45
CA ILE A 107 9.86 7.87 -4.69
C ILE A 107 10.92 7.03 -3.97
N THR A 108 12.16 7.42 -4.17
CA THR A 108 13.33 6.98 -3.40
C THR A 108 14.10 8.19 -2.89
N PRO A 109 15.07 8.03 -1.97
CA PRO A 109 15.94 9.13 -1.54
C PRO A 109 16.68 9.84 -2.69
N SER A 110 16.88 9.18 -3.83
CA SER A 110 17.62 9.74 -4.97
C SER A 110 16.77 10.04 -6.20
N ILE A 111 15.55 9.51 -6.29
CA ILE A 111 14.73 9.59 -7.51
C ILE A 111 13.28 9.88 -7.12
N VAL A 112 12.66 10.81 -7.85
CA VAL A 112 11.21 10.99 -7.89
C VAL A 112 10.79 10.81 -9.34
N ALA A 113 10.09 9.73 -9.64
CA ALA A 113 9.71 9.39 -11.01
C ALA A 113 8.20 9.21 -11.12
N LYS A 114 7.62 9.83 -12.15
CA LYS A 114 6.27 9.49 -12.61
C LYS A 114 6.38 8.20 -13.42
N ALA A 115 5.55 7.22 -13.11
CA ALA A 115 5.46 6.00 -13.91
C ALA A 115 5.01 6.37 -15.33
N PHE A 116 5.65 5.75 -16.31
CA PHE A 116 5.26 5.80 -17.72
C PHE A 116 4.87 4.38 -18.18
N ASP A 117 4.18 4.32 -19.31
CA ASP A 117 3.79 3.03 -19.91
C ASP A 117 4.94 2.35 -20.65
#